data_AF-A0A914A9Z4-F1
#
_entry.id   AF-A0A914A9Z4-F1
#
_cell.length_a   1.000
_cell.length_b   1.000
_cell.length_c   1.000
_cell.angle_alpha   90.00
_cell.angle_beta   90.00
_cell.angle_gamma   90.00
#
_symmetry.space_group_name_H-M   'P 1'
#
loop_
_entity.id
_entity.type
_entity.pdbx_description
1 polymer ?
#
loop_
_entity_poly.entity_id
_entity_poly.type
_entity_poly.pdbx_seq_one_letter_code
_entity_poly.pdbx_strand_id
1 'polypeptide(L)'
;MKCVSRFALFIVGGATYLLVLVFMLVWDPDQGRLWHLVLMAVAVGFARASIATISSTLLGMLFVCQQEAAFGNLCFWQSLGSAAILALGIPQSMCAYHVISIVICILVFALGMYCLLELRLKRERTPGEKKPEKEAEGKEMTTEMLAIAEPTNNEISIDC
;
A
#
# COMPACT_ATOMS: atom_id res chain seq x y z
N MET A 1 27.67 -3.21 -7.33
CA MET A 1 26.85 -2.57 -6.27
C MET A 1 26.04 -3.67 -5.60
N LYS A 2 26.08 -3.81 -4.27
CA LYS A 2 25.36 -4.90 -3.58
C LYS A 2 23.86 -4.64 -3.75
N CYS A 3 23.19 -5.41 -4.60
CA CYS A 3 21.73 -5.39 -4.73
C CYS A 3 21.14 -5.93 -3.44
N VAL A 4 20.85 -5.04 -2.49
CA VAL A 4 19.96 -5.39 -1.38
C VAL A 4 18.66 -5.83 -2.03
N SER A 5 18.23 -7.07 -1.73
CA SER A 5 16.97 -7.57 -2.24
C SER A 5 15.87 -6.59 -1.85
N ARG A 6 15.04 -6.18 -2.82
CA ARG A 6 13.95 -5.22 -2.60
C ARG A 6 13.03 -5.68 -1.47
N PHE A 7 12.89 -7.01 -1.36
CA PHE A 7 12.28 -7.70 -0.24
C PHE A 7 12.84 -7.31 1.13
N ALA A 8 14.17 -7.31 1.27
CA ALA A 8 14.83 -7.03 2.54
C ALA A 8 14.56 -5.58 2.99
N LEU A 9 14.54 -4.62 2.06
CA LEU A 9 14.21 -3.23 2.38
C LEU A 9 12.76 -3.07 2.82
N PHE A 10 11.84 -3.81 2.21
CA PHE A 10 10.42 -3.78 2.58
C PHE A 10 10.18 -4.38 3.97
N ILE A 11 10.82 -5.51 4.27
CA ILE A 11 10.74 -6.16 5.59
C ILE A 11 11.36 -5.27 6.67
N VAL A 12 12.52 -4.66 6.42
CA VAL A 12 13.16 -3.73 7.37
C VAL A 12 12.29 -2.50 7.63
N GLY A 13 11.70 -1.92 6.59
CA GLY A 13 10.76 -0.80 6.72
C GLY A 13 9.51 -1.16 7.52
N GLY A 14 8.87 -2.29 7.20
CA GLY A 14 7.70 -2.79 7.91
C GLY A 14 8.00 -3.14 9.38
N ALA A 15 9.12 -3.82 9.65
CA ALA A 15 9.55 -4.15 11.00
C ALA A 15 9.85 -2.90 11.84
N THR A 16 10.50 -1.89 11.25
CA THR A 16 10.75 -0.60 11.92
C THR A 16 9.45 0.10 12.27
N TYR A 17 8.48 0.13 11.35
CA TYR A 17 7.18 0.74 11.60
C TYR A 17 6.41 0.01 12.71
N LEU A 18 6.40 -1.33 12.68
CA LEU A 18 5.74 -2.17 13.68
C LEU A 18 6.37 -1.97 15.07
N LEU A 19 7.71 -1.93 15.14
CA LEU A 19 8.43 -1.68 16.39
C LEU A 19 8.03 -0.33 17.01
N VAL A 20 7.95 0.73 16.20
CA VAL A 20 7.53 2.05 16.68
C VAL A 20 6.06 2.07 17.11
N LEU A 21 5.17 1.40 16.39
CA LEU A 21 3.75 1.26 16.77
C LEU A 21 3.59 0.56 18.13
N VAL A 22 4.33 -0.53 18.35
CA VAL A 22 4.32 -1.26 19.64
C VAL A 22 4.91 -0.41 20.75
N PHE A 23 6.01 0.30 20.47
CA PHE A 23 6.60 1.22 21.44
C PHE A 23 5.63 2.32 21.85
N MET A 24 4.87 2.87 20.90
CA MET A 24 3.84 3.88 21.16
C MET A 24 2.64 3.33 21.96
N LEU A 25 2.41 2.02 21.96
CA LEU A 25 1.36 1.36 22.74
C LEU A 25 1.75 1.15 24.21
N VAL A 26 3.03 0.91 24.45
CA VAL A 26 3.59 0.60 25.79
C VAL A 26 4.06 1.86 26.50
N TRP A 27 4.43 2.90 25.75
CA TRP A 27 4.98 4.13 26.29
C TRP A 27 3.89 5.13 26.70
N ASP A 28 3.86 5.48 27.99
CA ASP A 28 3.01 6.54 28.52
C ASP A 28 3.68 7.93 28.37
N PRO A 29 3.02 8.93 27.77
CA PRO A 29 3.64 10.22 27.44
C PRO A 29 3.96 11.14 28.64
N ASP A 30 3.69 10.72 29.88
CA ASP A 30 3.85 11.53 31.11
C ASP A 30 5.30 11.98 31.40
N GLN A 31 6.30 11.26 30.89
CA GLN A 31 7.70 11.62 31.09
C GLN A 31 8.11 12.70 30.07
N GLY A 32 8.18 13.97 30.48
CA GLY A 32 8.52 15.18 29.70
C GLY A 32 9.87 15.22 28.96
N ARG A 33 10.27 14.12 28.31
CA ARG A 33 11.46 13.93 27.50
C ARG A 33 11.07 13.96 26.02
N LEU A 34 10.98 15.16 25.47
CA LEU A 34 10.71 15.44 24.04
C LEU A 34 11.57 14.61 23.07
N TRP A 35 12.77 14.21 23.50
CA TRP A 35 13.68 13.38 22.72
C TRP A 35 13.06 12.08 22.19
N HIS A 36 12.23 11.40 22.98
CA HIS A 36 11.60 10.14 22.54
C HIS A 36 10.60 10.39 21.41
N LEU A 37 9.82 11.48 21.49
CA LEU A 37 8.87 11.86 20.45
C LEU A 37 9.59 12.16 19.13
N VAL A 38 10.72 12.85 19.18
CA VAL A 38 11.53 13.15 17.97
C VAL A 38 12.08 11.87 17.35
N LEU A 39 12.62 10.96 18.15
CA LEU A 39 13.11 9.66 17.64
C LEU A 39 12.00 8.85 16.99
N MET A 40 10.81 8.82 17.60
CA MET A 40 9.66 8.13 17.02
C MET A 40 9.20 8.79 15.72
N ALA A 41 9.15 10.13 15.66
CA ALA A 41 8.80 10.85 14.43
C ALA A 41 9.78 10.56 13.29
N VAL A 42 11.08 10.53 13.58
CA VAL A 42 12.12 10.18 12.60
C VAL A 42 11.96 8.74 12.13
N ALA A 43 11.74 7.80 13.05
CA ALA A 43 11.58 6.39 12.72
C ALA A 43 10.30 6.11 11.90
N VAL A 44 9.17 6.74 12.27
CA VAL A 44 7.92 6.69 11.50
C VAL A 44 8.11 7.27 10.11
N GLY A 45 8.73 8.45 10.00
CA GLY A 45 9.01 9.11 8.73
C GLY A 45 9.87 8.24 7.81
N PHE A 46 10.94 7.66 8.37
CA PHE A 46 11.81 6.74 7.64
C PHE A 46 11.06 5.50 7.13
N ALA A 47 10.29 4.85 8.00
CA ALA A 47 9.55 3.66 7.63
C ALA A 47 8.50 3.95 6.54
N ARG A 48 7.73 5.05 6.68
CA ARG A 48 6.77 5.47 5.65
C ARG A 48 7.43 5.81 4.33
N ALA A 49 8.58 6.48 4.34
CA ALA A 49 9.32 6.82 3.12
C ALA A 49 9.76 5.56 2.37
N SER A 50 10.24 4.54 3.10
CA SER A 50 10.66 3.28 2.48
C SER A 50 9.50 2.56 1.79
N ILE A 51 8.34 2.44 2.45
CA ILE A 51 7.16 1.74 1.91
C ILE A 51 6.58 2.49 0.71
N ALA A 52 6.53 3.82 0.75
CA ALA A 52 6.06 4.63 -0.38
C ALA A 52 6.97 4.45 -1.61
N THR A 53 8.29 4.50 -1.41
CA THR A 53 9.28 4.34 -2.48
C THR A 53 9.21 2.95 -3.11
N ILE A 54 9.11 1.91 -2.27
CA ILE A 54 9.05 0.52 -2.74
C ILE A 54 7.76 0.28 -3.52
N SER A 55 6.62 0.78 -3.03
CA SER A 55 5.32 0.67 -3.70
C SER A 55 5.33 1.33 -5.08
N SER A 56 5.77 2.59 -5.16
CA SER A 56 5.84 3.32 -6.43
C SER A 56 6.80 2.67 -7.42
N THR A 57 7.94 2.14 -6.96
CA THR A 57 8.88 1.48 -7.86
C THR A 57 8.40 0.10 -8.30
N LEU A 58 7.74 -0.65 -7.42
CA LEU A 58 7.15 -1.95 -7.75
C LEU A 58 6.12 -1.78 -8.86
N LEU A 59 5.26 -0.78 -8.75
CA LEU A 59 4.22 -0.51 -9.73
C LEU A 59 4.77 -0.10 -11.09
N GLY A 60 5.82 0.73 -11.11
CA GLY A 60 6.53 1.09 -12.34
C GLY A 60 7.23 -0.09 -13.02
N MET A 61 7.63 -1.12 -12.27
CA MET A 61 8.18 -2.34 -12.86
C MET A 61 7.09 -3.33 -13.31
N LEU A 62 5.90 -3.30 -12.70
CA LEU A 62 4.81 -4.22 -13.01
C LEU A 62 4.03 -3.79 -14.26
N PHE A 63 3.84 -2.48 -14.48
CA PHE A 63 3.02 -1.94 -15.57
C PHE A 63 3.81 -0.95 -16.44
N VAL A 64 4.66 -1.46 -17.33
CA VAL A 64 5.42 -0.61 -18.26
C VAL A 64 4.51 0.01 -19.33
N CYS A 65 3.47 -0.71 -19.79
CA CYS A 65 2.58 -0.24 -20.85
C CYS A 65 1.36 0.56 -20.36
N GLN A 66 0.97 0.42 -19.09
CA GLN A 66 -0.22 1.08 -18.51
C GLN A 66 0.12 1.80 -17.19
N GLN A 67 1.22 2.56 -17.20
CA GLN A 67 1.73 3.20 -15.99
C GLN A 67 0.77 4.26 -15.42
N GLU A 68 0.01 4.94 -16.29
CA GLU A 68 -0.90 6.03 -15.91
C GLU A 68 -2.10 5.54 -15.09
N ALA A 69 -2.76 4.45 -15.53
CA ALA A 69 -3.88 3.85 -14.80
C ALA A 69 -3.44 3.26 -13.46
N ALA A 70 -2.26 2.61 -13.44
CA ALA A 70 -1.71 2.04 -12.22
C ALA A 70 -1.38 3.13 -11.19
N PHE A 71 -0.70 4.21 -11.60
CA PHE A 71 -0.36 5.31 -10.71
C PHE A 71 -1.61 6.07 -10.22
N GLY A 72 -2.62 6.21 -11.07
CA GLY A 72 -3.92 6.76 -10.69
C GLY A 72 -4.58 5.97 -9.55
N ASN A 73 -4.59 4.64 -9.65
CA ASN A 73 -5.14 3.77 -8.61
C ASN A 73 -4.32 3.83 -7.31
N LEU A 74 -2.98 3.89 -7.40
CA LEU A 74 -2.12 4.06 -6.22
C LEU A 74 -2.42 5.38 -5.50
N CYS A 75 -2.53 6.48 -6.26
CA CYS A 75 -2.84 7.80 -5.71
C CYS A 75 -4.24 7.83 -5.05
N PHE A 76 -5.23 7.18 -5.69
CA PHE A 76 -6.56 7.01 -5.12
C PHE A 76 -6.51 6.30 -3.77
N TRP A 77 -5.74 5.20 -3.66
CA TRP A 77 -5.59 4.48 -2.40
C TRP A 77 -4.87 5.29 -1.31
N GLN A 78 -3.86 6.09 -1.68
CA GLN A 78 -3.18 6.98 -0.73
C GLN A 78 -4.12 8.08 -0.23
N SER A 79 -4.96 8.64 -1.11
CA SER A 79 -5.97 9.63 -0.76
C SER A 79 -7.03 9.02 0.17
N LEU A 80 -7.53 7.83 -0.17
CA LEU A 80 -8.50 7.09 0.65
C LEU A 80 -7.95 6.80 2.05
N GLY A 81 -6.70 6.36 2.14
CA GLY A 81 -6.03 6.13 3.43
C GLY A 81 -5.90 7.41 4.26
N SER A 82 -5.54 8.53 3.63
CA SER A 82 -5.43 9.83 4.31
C SER A 82 -6.79 10.35 4.77
N ALA A 83 -7.82 10.21 3.94
CA ALA A 83 -9.20 10.57 4.27
C ALA A 83 -9.75 9.71 5.41
N ALA A 84 -9.50 8.40 5.40
CA ALA A 84 -9.90 7.49 6.47
C ALA A 84 -9.24 7.85 7.81
N ILE A 85 -7.94 8.16 7.82
CA ILE A 85 -7.23 8.57 9.04
C ILE A 85 -7.80 9.89 9.58
N LEU A 86 -8.05 10.87 8.70
CA LEU A 86 -8.66 12.13 9.11
C LEU A 86 -10.05 11.89 9.69
N ALA A 87 -10.91 11.13 9.01
CA ALA A 87 -12.26 10.82 9.47
C ALA A 87 -12.28 10.08 10.81
N LEU A 88 -11.31 9.18 11.06
CA LEU A 88 -11.16 8.47 12.33
C LEU A 88 -10.58 9.34 13.46
N GLY A 89 -9.92 10.45 13.12
CA GLY A 89 -9.31 11.38 14.09
C GLY A 89 -10.22 12.50 14.61
N ILE A 90 -11.29 12.84 13.88
CA ILE A 90 -12.26 13.88 14.31
C ILE A 90 -13.16 13.44 15.49
N PRO A 91 -13.70 12.20 15.55
CA PRO A 91 -14.60 11.83 16.63
C PRO A 91 -13.86 11.61 17.96
N GLN A 92 -14.30 12.32 19.00
CA GLN A 92 -13.84 12.17 20.40
C GLN A 92 -14.17 10.79 21.02
N SER A 93 -14.89 9.92 20.30
CA SER A 93 -15.35 8.61 20.77
C SER A 93 -14.41 7.45 20.43
N MET A 94 -13.38 7.68 19.59
CA MET A 94 -12.45 6.61 19.18
C MET A 94 -11.24 6.58 20.09
N CYS A 95 -11.10 5.51 20.86
CA CYS A 95 -9.94 5.29 21.72
C CYS A 95 -8.67 5.08 20.87
N ALA A 96 -7.55 5.72 21.23
CA ALA A 96 -6.27 5.63 20.51
C ALA A 96 -5.81 4.18 20.28
N TYR A 97 -6.12 3.29 21.23
CA TYR A 97 -5.85 1.86 21.12
C TYR A 97 -6.49 1.22 19.87
N HIS A 98 -7.73 1.60 19.55
CA HIS A 98 -8.47 1.02 18.43
C HIS A 98 -7.87 1.46 17.09
N VAL A 99 -7.49 2.74 16.99
CA VAL A 99 -6.87 3.29 15.78
C VAL A 99 -5.52 2.61 15.52
N ILE A 100 -4.69 2.45 16.55
CA ILE A 100 -3.38 1.82 16.40
C ILE A 100 -3.51 0.34 16.02
N SER A 101 -4.50 -0.38 16.58
CA SER A 101 -4.77 -1.77 16.21
C SER A 101 -5.15 -1.90 14.73
N ILE A 102 -5.97 -1.00 14.19
CA ILE A 102 -6.34 -1.01 12.77
C ILE A 102 -5.11 -0.78 11.89
N VAL A 103 -4.24 0.15 12.26
CA VAL A 103 -3.00 0.44 11.51
C VAL A 103 -2.07 -0.78 11.49
N ILE A 104 -1.96 -1.50 12.60
CA ILE A 104 -1.17 -2.75 12.67
C ILE A 104 -1.77 -3.81 11.74
N CYS A 105 -3.09 -4.00 11.75
CA CYS A 105 -3.77 -4.95 10.86
C CYS A 105 -3.49 -4.65 9.38
N ILE A 106 -3.60 -3.38 8.97
CA ILE A 106 -3.32 -2.95 7.59
C ILE A 106 -1.84 -3.20 7.23
N LEU A 107 -0.92 -2.94 8.16
CA LEU A 107 0.51 -3.19 7.93
C LEU A 107 0.79 -4.68 7.69
N VAL A 108 0.23 -5.56 8.53
CA VAL A 108 0.39 -7.00 8.38
C VAL A 108 -0.24 -7.50 7.07
N PHE A 109 -1.40 -6.96 6.70
CA PHE A 109 -2.04 -7.27 5.43
C PHE A 109 -1.16 -6.86 4.23
N ALA A 110 -0.56 -5.68 4.28
CA ALA A 110 0.35 -5.21 3.23
C ALA A 110 1.61 -6.09 3.13
N LEU A 111 2.19 -6.51 4.27
CA LEU A 111 3.30 -7.46 4.31
C LEU A 111 2.92 -8.82 3.71
N GLY A 112 1.72 -9.32 4.03
CA GLY A 112 1.19 -10.57 3.50
C GLY A 112 0.99 -10.51 1.98
N MET A 113 0.33 -9.46 1.48
CA MET A 113 0.12 -9.25 0.04
C MET A 113 1.43 -9.15 -0.73
N TYR A 114 2.43 -8.44 -0.19
CA TYR A 114 3.74 -8.35 -0.82
C TYR A 114 4.46 -9.71 -0.86
N CYS A 115 4.39 -10.48 0.23
CA CYS A 115 4.95 -11.83 0.28
C CYS A 115 4.28 -12.76 -0.75
N LEU A 116 2.94 -12.73 -0.85
CA LEU A 116 2.19 -13.48 -1.85
C LEU A 116 2.59 -13.11 -3.28
N LEU A 117 2.74 -11.81 -3.54
CA LEU A 117 3.19 -11.32 -4.84
C LEU A 117 4.59 -11.85 -5.17
N GLU A 118 5.54 -11.79 -4.24
CA GLU A 118 6.88 -12.35 -4.46
C GLU A 118 6.87 -13.86 -4.69
N LEU A 119 6.06 -14.61 -3.95
CA LEU A 119 5.91 -16.05 -4.16
C LEU A 119 5.36 -16.35 -5.56
N ARG A 120 4.37 -15.57 -6.02
CA ARG A 120 3.82 -15.66 -7.38
C ARG A 120 4.86 -15.31 -8.45
N LEU A 121 5.71 -14.31 -8.21
CA LEU A 121 6.79 -13.95 -9.14
C LEU A 121 7.90 -15.01 -9.18
N LYS A 122 8.26 -15.62 -8.05
CA LYS A 122 9.27 -16.69 -8.00
C LYS A 122 8.78 -17.98 -8.65
N ARG A 123 7.51 -18.34 -8.47
CA ARG A 123 6.90 -19.53 -9.08
C ARG A 123 6.98 -19.52 -10.61
N GLU A 124 6.86 -18.35 -11.23
CA GLU A 124 6.91 -18.22 -12.70
C GLU A 124 8.31 -18.00 -13.27
N ARG A 125 9.35 -18.02 -12.42
CA ARG A 125 10.76 -17.94 -12.84
C ARG A 125 11.47 -19.31 -12.86
N THR A 126 10.78 -20.41 -12.54
CA THR A 126 11.34 -21.79 -12.52
C THR A 126 10.80 -22.57 -13.74
N PRO A 127 11.61 -23.38 -14.45
CA PRO A 127 11.86 -23.22 -15.89
C PRO A 127 10.91 -23.97 -16.84
N GLY A 128 10.28 -23.19 -17.71
CA GLY A 128 10.03 -23.49 -19.11
C GLY A 128 10.05 -22.14 -19.82
N GLU A 129 11.07 -21.90 -20.64
CA GLU A 129 11.43 -20.62 -21.28
C GLU A 129 10.25 -19.77 -21.76
N LYS A 130 10.08 -18.55 -21.17
CA LYS A 130 9.68 -17.27 -21.80
C LYS A 130 9.56 -16.14 -20.77
N LYS A 131 10.23 -15.02 -21.05
CA LYS A 131 9.90 -13.67 -20.54
C LYS A 131 9.11 -13.00 -21.67
N PRO A 132 8.03 -12.20 -21.46
CA PRO A 132 7.27 -11.86 -20.25
C PRO A 132 5.77 -12.20 -20.39
N GLU A 133 5.18 -12.99 -19.49
CA GLU A 133 3.72 -13.22 -19.48
C GLU A 133 3.23 -13.33 -18.04
N LYS A 134 2.72 -12.22 -17.50
CA LYS A 134 1.77 -12.20 -16.37
C LYS A 134 0.55 -11.41 -16.86
N GLU A 135 0.02 -11.88 -17.98
CA GLU A 135 -1.14 -11.38 -18.74
C GLU A 135 -2.45 -12.05 -18.27
N ALA A 136 -2.52 -12.55 -17.02
CA ALA A 136 -3.66 -13.36 -16.58
C ALA A 136 -4.53 -12.73 -15.46
N GLU A 137 -3.98 -12.04 -14.46
CA GLU A 137 -4.84 -11.43 -13.41
C GLU A 137 -5.39 -10.05 -13.80
N GLY A 138 -4.79 -9.41 -14.81
CA GLY A 138 -5.31 -8.20 -15.45
C GLY A 138 -6.25 -8.47 -16.63
N LYS A 139 -6.75 -9.70 -16.80
CA LYS A 139 -7.90 -9.97 -17.69
C LYS A 139 -9.18 -10.15 -16.89
N GLU A 140 -9.12 -10.72 -15.67
CA GLU A 140 -10.32 -10.88 -14.84
C GLU A 140 -10.92 -9.54 -14.39
N MET A 141 -10.09 -8.54 -14.03
CA MET A 141 -10.64 -7.24 -13.60
C MET A 141 -11.05 -6.33 -14.77
N THR A 142 -10.47 -6.50 -15.97
CA THR A 142 -10.86 -5.75 -17.18
C THR A 142 -12.14 -6.31 -17.80
N THR A 143 -12.37 -7.62 -17.77
CA THR A 143 -13.62 -8.22 -18.26
C THR A 143 -14.81 -7.91 -17.34
N GLU A 144 -14.60 -7.85 -16.02
CA GLU A 144 -15.63 -7.44 -15.06
C GLU A 144 -15.95 -5.93 -15.19
N MET A 145 -14.95 -5.06 -15.42
CA MET A 145 -15.20 -3.62 -15.64
C MET A 145 -15.83 -3.30 -17.01
N LEU A 146 -15.62 -4.12 -18.04
CA LEU A 146 -16.32 -3.99 -19.32
C LEU A 146 -17.76 -4.53 -19.27
N ALA A 147 -18.05 -5.51 -18.40
CA ALA A 147 -19.40 -6.06 -18.22
C ALA A 147 -20.31 -5.18 -17.34
N ILE A 148 -19.75 -4.38 -16.42
CA ILE A 148 -20.52 -3.48 -15.54
C ILE A 148 -20.80 -2.13 -16.22
N ALA A 149 -20.07 -1.77 -17.28
CA ALA A 149 -20.20 -0.49 -17.98
C ALA A 149 -21.22 -0.48 -19.14
N GLU A 150 -22.03 -1.53 -19.33
CA GLU A 150 -23.16 -1.50 -20.26
C GLU A 150 -24.50 -1.38 -19.52
N PRO A 151 -24.97 -0.14 -19.26
CA PRO A 151 -26.38 0.16 -19.32
C PRO A 151 -26.69 0.89 -20.63
N THR A 152 -27.43 0.18 -21.47
CA THR A 152 -28.56 0.62 -22.30
C THR A 152 -28.88 2.12 -22.36
N ASN A 153 -29.28 2.54 -23.58
CA ASN A 153 -30.12 3.70 -23.93
C ASN A 153 -29.30 4.92 -24.35
N ASN A 154 -29.14 5.20 -25.66
CA ASN A 154 -30.17 5.70 -26.58
C ASN A 154 -31.05 6.80 -25.97
N GLU A 155 -31.21 7.88 -26.72
CA GLU A 155 -31.94 9.11 -26.39
C GLU A 155 -31.29 10.03 -25.35
N ILE A 156 -30.51 10.99 -25.82
CA ILE A 156 -30.84 12.42 -25.67
C ILE A 156 -30.34 13.11 -26.95
N SER A 157 -31.29 13.41 -27.82
CA SER A 157 -31.15 14.37 -28.91
C SER A 157 -31.11 15.77 -28.29
N ILE A 158 -30.06 16.55 -28.54
CA ILE A 158 -30.16 18.02 -28.47
C ILE A 158 -29.62 18.59 -29.78
N ASP A 159 -30.58 19.08 -30.53
CA ASP A 159 -30.55 19.93 -31.71
C ASP A 159 -29.84 21.26 -31.42
N CYS A 160 -29.06 21.74 -32.40
CA CYS A 160 -28.46 23.08 -32.57
C CYS A 160 -27.62 23.69 -31.44
#